data_AF-A0A645D4P4-F1
#
_entry.id   AF-A0A645D4P4-F1
#
_cell.length_a   1.000
_cell.length_b   1.000
_cell.length_c   1.000
_cell.angle_alpha   90.00
_cell.angle_beta   90.00
_cell.angle_gamma   90.00
#
_symmetry.space_group_name_H-M   'P 1'
#
loop_
_entity.id
_entity.type
_entity.pdbx_description
1 polymer ?
#
loop_
_entity_poly.entity_id
_entity_poly.type
_entity_poly.pdbx_seq_one_letter_code
_entity_poly.pdbx_strand_id
1 'polypeptide(L)'
;MKKMIALSLAVVSMAACSGSKPETSEVKAFLNSKFESCKNIKVTNIKKTNGYPHPKDASVHVVEYAYTIALKNPSEYKALAAIYKQEKEQVDAYALDIKQALENRSRASDEQTRARDEGDAERGAQATRDFLAANNQAYELEKKSRAFTGKTKIYQNVSLKVSGFYFEGCSDQTIKEFTPSKYGYGGRILNLGIENDDSPEWFAIQDIDMTGEAMLRKTDNGWRGIERR
;
A
#
# COMPACT_ATOMS: atom_id res chain seq x y z
N MET A 1 16.81 28.63 -76.12
CA MET A 1 15.61 27.78 -76.01
C MET A 1 15.30 27.56 -74.52
N LYS A 2 14.23 28.19 -74.02
CA LYS A 2 13.77 28.12 -72.63
C LYS A 2 13.21 26.72 -72.36
N LYS A 3 13.76 25.99 -71.39
CA LYS A 3 13.11 24.78 -70.87
C LYS A 3 12.46 25.11 -69.53
N MET A 4 11.13 25.04 -69.53
CA MET A 4 10.27 25.30 -68.38
C MET A 4 10.54 24.29 -67.26
N ILE A 5 10.67 24.83 -66.05
CA ILE A 5 10.60 24.08 -64.79
C ILE A 5 9.12 23.76 -64.56
N ALA A 6 8.74 22.49 -64.73
CA ALA A 6 7.41 22.02 -64.34
C ALA A 6 7.40 21.84 -62.83
N LEU A 7 6.87 22.86 -62.15
CA LEU A 7 6.53 22.85 -60.73
C LEU A 7 5.35 21.90 -60.53
N SER A 8 5.61 20.62 -60.27
CA SER A 8 4.59 19.68 -59.82
C SER A 8 4.19 20.05 -58.39
N LEU A 9 3.12 20.84 -58.25
CA LEU A 9 2.36 20.92 -57.01
C LEU A 9 1.85 19.50 -56.71
N ALA A 10 2.59 18.78 -55.87
CA ALA A 10 2.03 17.67 -55.12
C ALA A 10 0.99 18.27 -54.19
N VAL A 11 -0.26 18.32 -54.66
CA VAL A 11 -1.43 18.44 -53.79
C VAL A 11 -1.38 17.20 -52.91
N VAL A 12 -0.81 17.35 -51.71
CA VAL A 12 -1.02 16.39 -50.63
C VAL A 12 -2.52 16.47 -50.36
N SER A 13 -3.25 15.58 -51.00
CA SER A 13 -4.61 15.25 -50.63
C SER A 13 -4.56 14.93 -49.14
N MET A 14 -5.01 15.87 -48.31
CA MET A 14 -5.36 15.60 -46.93
C MET A 14 -6.45 14.54 -47.01
N ALA A 15 -6.03 13.28 -46.94
CA ALA A 15 -6.92 12.19 -46.63
C ALA A 15 -7.59 12.61 -45.32
N ALA A 16 -8.88 12.92 -45.41
CA ALA A 16 -9.75 13.01 -44.25
C ALA A 16 -9.48 11.75 -43.43
N CYS A 17 -8.81 11.94 -42.29
CA CYS A 17 -8.33 10.88 -41.41
C CYS A 17 -9.53 10.20 -40.73
N SER A 18 -10.24 9.38 -41.51
CA SER A 18 -11.31 8.51 -41.07
C SER A 18 -10.79 7.54 -39.99
N GLY A 19 -11.47 7.52 -38.84
CA GLY A 19 -11.70 6.29 -38.09
C GLY A 19 -10.58 5.65 -37.26
N SER A 20 -9.39 6.25 -37.11
CA SER A 20 -8.31 5.61 -36.33
C SER A 20 -8.62 5.57 -34.83
N LYS A 21 -9.11 4.45 -34.28
CA LYS A 21 -9.41 4.29 -32.84
C LYS A 21 -8.11 4.32 -32.00
N PRO A 22 -8.15 4.73 -30.72
CA PRO A 22 -6.97 4.64 -29.86
C PRO A 22 -6.47 3.20 -29.73
N GLU A 23 -5.16 3.01 -29.79
CA GLU A 23 -4.49 1.71 -29.64
C GLU A 23 -3.96 1.51 -28.21
N THR A 24 -3.55 0.27 -27.89
CA THR A 24 -2.95 -0.05 -26.58
C THR A 24 -1.67 0.77 -26.31
N SER A 25 -0.91 1.14 -27.35
CA SER A 25 0.27 2.00 -27.25
C SER A 25 -0.06 3.38 -26.66
N GLU A 26 -1.19 3.97 -27.05
CA GLU A 26 -1.65 5.27 -26.56
C GLU A 26 -2.14 5.18 -25.11
N VAL A 27 -2.83 4.10 -24.75
CA VAL A 27 -3.20 3.82 -23.35
C VAL A 27 -1.96 3.67 -22.49
N LYS A 28 -0.92 2.99 -23.01
CA LYS A 28 0.37 2.82 -22.32
C LYS A 28 1.06 4.16 -22.09
N ALA A 29 1.12 5.04 -23.09
CA ALA A 29 1.68 6.37 -22.95
C ALA A 29 0.91 7.20 -21.91
N PHE A 30 -0.43 7.16 -21.96
CA PHE A 30 -1.30 7.83 -21.01
C PHE A 30 -1.04 7.36 -19.57
N LEU A 31 -1.13 6.05 -19.29
CA LEU A 31 -0.93 5.53 -17.94
C LEU A 31 0.49 5.78 -17.42
N ASN A 32 1.53 5.57 -18.25
CA ASN A 32 2.90 5.84 -17.85
C ASN A 32 3.10 7.30 -17.40
N SER A 33 2.48 8.26 -18.10
CA SER A 33 2.57 9.68 -17.72
C SER A 33 1.97 9.98 -16.35
N LYS A 34 0.94 9.23 -15.92
CA LYS A 34 0.31 9.42 -14.60
C LYS A 34 1.18 8.91 -13.46
N PHE A 35 1.94 7.84 -13.70
CA PHE A 35 2.82 7.25 -12.70
C PHE A 35 4.28 7.72 -12.78
N GLU A 36 4.60 8.67 -13.65
CA GLU A 36 5.98 9.13 -13.86
C GLU A 36 6.61 9.69 -12.59
N SER A 37 5.84 10.46 -11.81
CA SER A 37 6.32 11.06 -10.55
C SER A 37 6.39 10.07 -9.38
N CYS A 38 5.67 8.94 -9.47
CA CYS A 38 5.64 7.95 -8.40
C CYS A 38 7.04 7.35 -8.19
N LYS A 39 7.54 7.40 -6.96
CA LYS A 39 8.88 6.92 -6.64
C LYS A 39 8.96 5.40 -6.63
N ASN A 40 8.00 4.75 -5.96
CA ASN A 40 8.13 3.33 -5.61
C ASN A 40 7.29 2.39 -6.48
N ILE A 41 6.36 2.92 -7.27
CA ILE A 41 5.44 2.12 -8.10
C ILE A 41 5.49 2.50 -9.58
N LYS A 42 5.21 1.53 -10.44
CA LYS A 42 5.06 1.68 -11.89
C LYS A 42 3.86 0.88 -12.36
N VAL A 43 3.42 1.16 -13.58
CA VAL A 43 2.37 0.38 -14.24
C VAL A 43 2.97 -0.62 -15.22
N THR A 44 2.45 -1.84 -15.20
CA THR A 44 2.80 -2.96 -16.09
C THR A 44 1.53 -3.61 -16.64
N ASN A 45 1.68 -4.60 -17.54
CA ASN A 45 0.56 -5.39 -18.09
C ASN A 45 -0.58 -4.55 -18.69
N ILE A 46 -0.26 -3.35 -19.20
CA ILE A 46 -1.25 -2.41 -19.73
C ILE A 46 -1.88 -2.98 -20.99
N LYS A 47 -3.20 -3.11 -20.97
CA LYS A 47 -4.01 -3.53 -22.11
C LYS A 47 -5.25 -2.65 -22.25
N LYS A 48 -5.55 -2.24 -23.48
CA LYS A 48 -6.88 -1.75 -23.83
C LYS A 48 -7.86 -2.92 -23.81
N THR A 49 -8.97 -2.80 -23.08
CA THR A 49 -10.00 -3.83 -23.00
C THR A 49 -11.20 -3.52 -23.89
N ASN A 50 -11.55 -2.23 -24.02
CA ASN A 50 -12.65 -1.78 -24.87
C ASN A 50 -12.41 -0.33 -25.34
N GLY A 51 -13.26 0.18 -26.24
CA GLY A 51 -13.34 1.62 -26.47
C GLY A 51 -14.34 2.01 -27.54
N TYR A 52 -14.99 3.16 -27.32
CA TYR A 52 -16.07 3.66 -28.15
C TYR A 52 -16.01 5.19 -28.31
N PRO A 53 -16.56 5.76 -29.40
CA PRO A 53 -16.64 7.20 -29.57
C PRO A 53 -17.47 7.86 -28.47
N HIS A 54 -17.08 9.04 -28.02
CA HIS A 54 -17.87 9.81 -27.06
C HIS A 54 -19.18 10.30 -27.72
N PRO A 55 -20.35 10.17 -27.06
CA PRO A 55 -21.65 10.40 -27.70
C PRO A 55 -21.90 11.85 -28.12
N LYS A 56 -21.17 12.81 -27.53
CA LYS A 56 -21.34 14.25 -27.79
C LYS A 56 -20.14 14.92 -28.45
N ASP A 57 -19.01 14.21 -28.60
CA ASP A 57 -17.78 14.78 -29.15
C ASP A 57 -17.08 13.72 -30.00
N ALA A 58 -17.21 13.82 -31.33
CA ALA A 58 -16.62 12.88 -32.26
C ALA A 58 -15.07 12.87 -32.23
N SER A 59 -14.45 13.91 -31.66
CA SER A 59 -12.99 13.98 -31.49
C SER A 59 -12.49 13.18 -30.27
N VAL A 60 -13.41 12.72 -29.41
CA VAL A 60 -13.10 12.02 -28.16
C VAL A 60 -13.51 10.56 -28.25
N HIS A 61 -12.67 9.69 -27.73
CA HIS A 61 -12.98 8.28 -27.49
C HIS A 61 -12.89 7.98 -26.00
N VAL A 62 -13.84 7.22 -25.51
CA VAL A 62 -13.78 6.59 -24.20
C VAL A 62 -13.06 5.26 -24.37
N VAL A 63 -12.04 5.01 -23.56
CA VAL A 63 -11.23 3.80 -23.61
C VAL A 63 -11.19 3.16 -22.24
N GLU A 64 -11.61 1.90 -22.20
CA GLU A 64 -11.46 1.06 -21.02
C GLU A 64 -10.15 0.28 -21.11
N TYR A 65 -9.51 0.07 -19.97
CA TYR A 65 -8.24 -0.60 -19.88
C TYR A 65 -8.07 -1.36 -18.57
N ALA A 66 -7.10 -2.28 -18.59
CA ALA A 66 -6.60 -2.96 -17.42
C ALA A 66 -5.07 -2.81 -17.35
N TYR A 67 -4.54 -2.78 -16.12
CA TYR A 67 -3.12 -2.62 -15.85
C TYR A 67 -2.80 -3.18 -14.46
N THR A 68 -1.53 -3.43 -14.21
CA THR A 68 -1.03 -3.86 -12.90
C THR A 68 -0.18 -2.73 -12.33
N ILE A 69 -0.39 -2.35 -11.07
CA ILE A 69 0.54 -1.52 -10.31
C ILE A 69 1.58 -2.46 -9.70
N ALA A 70 2.84 -2.28 -10.06
CA ALA A 70 3.95 -3.10 -9.61
C ALA A 70 5.00 -2.24 -8.90
N LEU A 71 5.72 -2.82 -7.94
CA LEU A 71 6.85 -2.17 -7.28
C LEU A 71 8.00 -1.94 -8.26
N LYS A 72 8.61 -0.75 -8.22
CA LYS A 72 9.86 -0.47 -8.95
C LYS A 72 11.03 -1.22 -8.33
N ASN A 73 11.12 -1.22 -6.99
CA ASN A 73 12.15 -1.91 -6.24
C ASN A 73 11.54 -2.80 -5.13
N PRO A 74 11.23 -4.07 -5.43
CA PRO A 74 10.70 -5.01 -4.44
C PRO A 74 11.62 -5.23 -3.22
N SER A 75 12.92 -4.99 -3.35
CA SER A 75 13.87 -5.19 -2.25
C SER A 75 13.73 -4.13 -1.16
N GLU A 76 13.47 -2.87 -1.52
CA GLU A 76 13.19 -1.80 -0.55
C GLU A 76 11.91 -2.09 0.24
N TYR A 77 10.89 -2.60 -0.44
CA TYR A 77 9.66 -3.03 0.20
C TYR A 77 9.87 -4.23 1.14
N LYS A 78 10.72 -5.20 0.76
CA LYS A 78 11.12 -6.29 1.66
C LYS A 78 11.87 -5.79 2.90
N ALA A 79 12.61 -4.68 2.82
CA ALA A 79 13.26 -4.09 3.98
C ALA A 79 12.23 -3.56 5.00
N LEU A 80 11.11 -2.99 4.54
CA LEU A 80 10.00 -2.62 5.43
C LEU A 80 9.41 -3.85 6.12
N ALA A 81 9.18 -4.93 5.38
CA ALA A 81 8.67 -6.19 5.94
C ALA A 81 9.61 -6.76 7.01
N ALA A 82 10.93 -6.66 6.80
CA ALA A 82 11.93 -7.12 7.76
C ALA A 82 11.90 -6.30 9.06
N ILE A 83 11.76 -4.96 8.96
CA ILE A 83 11.63 -4.09 10.14
C ILE A 83 10.36 -4.43 10.92
N TYR A 84 9.22 -4.57 10.24
CA TYR A 84 7.97 -4.98 10.89
C TYR A 84 8.11 -6.33 11.59
N LYS A 85 8.72 -7.31 10.93
CA LYS A 85 8.94 -8.65 11.51
C LYS A 85 9.76 -8.56 12.80
N GLN A 86 10.86 -7.81 12.79
CA GLN A 86 11.70 -7.62 13.97
C GLN A 86 10.93 -6.93 15.11
N GLU A 87 10.18 -5.87 14.80
CA GLU A 87 9.38 -5.15 15.79
C GLU A 87 8.29 -6.03 16.39
N LYS A 88 7.59 -6.79 15.54
CA LYS A 88 6.55 -7.74 15.95
C LYS A 88 7.11 -8.85 16.84
N GLU A 89 8.23 -9.47 16.45
CA GLU A 89 8.89 -10.51 17.25
C GLU A 89 9.26 -10.00 18.64
N GLN A 90 9.77 -8.76 18.74
CA GLN A 90 10.12 -8.15 20.02
C GLN A 90 8.88 -7.88 20.89
N VAL A 91 7.77 -7.44 20.31
CA VAL A 91 6.52 -7.21 21.05
C VAL A 91 5.88 -8.53 21.47
N ASP A 92 5.88 -9.54 20.60
CA ASP A 92 5.39 -10.87 20.92
C ASP A 92 6.23 -11.50 22.05
N ALA A 93 7.55 -11.30 22.05
CA ALA A 93 8.43 -11.73 23.14
C ALA A 93 8.07 -11.05 24.48
N TYR A 94 7.82 -9.73 24.49
CA TYR A 94 7.34 -9.05 25.70
C TYR A 94 5.99 -9.60 26.16
N ALA A 95 5.06 -9.88 25.25
CA ALA A 95 3.75 -10.44 25.59
C ALA A 95 3.88 -11.82 26.26
N LEU A 96 4.79 -12.67 25.78
CA LEU A 96 5.09 -13.96 26.40
C LEU A 96 5.70 -13.80 27.80
N ASP A 97 6.69 -12.92 27.96
CA ASP A 97 7.33 -12.67 29.26
C ASP A 97 6.34 -12.11 30.29
N ILE A 98 5.47 -11.17 29.87
CA ILE A 98 4.41 -10.61 30.71
C ILE A 98 3.44 -11.70 31.13
N LYS A 99 2.99 -12.54 30.18
CA LYS A 99 2.10 -13.67 30.47
C LYS A 99 2.73 -14.60 31.50
N GLN A 100 4.00 -14.95 31.35
CA GLN A 100 4.71 -15.81 32.28
C GLN A 100 4.80 -15.19 33.68
N ALA A 101 5.07 -13.89 33.78
CA ALA A 101 5.10 -13.18 35.06
C ALA A 101 3.73 -13.16 35.74
N LEU A 102 2.65 -12.99 34.96
CA LEU A 102 1.27 -13.05 35.48
C LEU A 102 0.87 -14.45 35.95
N GLU A 103 1.31 -15.50 35.26
CA GLU A 103 1.13 -16.90 35.69
C GLU A 103 1.89 -17.20 36.98
N ASN A 104 3.13 -16.71 37.12
CA ASN A 104 3.92 -16.83 38.35
C ASN A 104 3.23 -16.11 39.52
N ARG A 105 2.67 -14.92 39.26
CA ARG A 105 1.89 -14.17 40.25
C ARG A 105 0.65 -14.96 40.68
N SER A 106 -0.09 -15.55 39.75
CA SER A 106 -1.27 -16.37 40.06
C SER A 106 -0.89 -17.57 40.92
N ARG A 107 0.16 -18.30 40.54
CA ARG A 107 0.64 -19.47 41.29
C ARG A 107 1.11 -19.12 42.70
N ALA A 108 1.79 -17.99 42.88
CA ALA A 108 2.19 -17.49 44.19
C ALA A 108 0.97 -17.13 45.07
N SER A 109 -0.09 -16.57 44.46
CA SER A 109 -1.36 -16.30 45.15
C SER A 109 -2.06 -17.58 45.61
N ASP A 110 -2.09 -18.62 44.76
CA ASP A 110 -2.67 -19.92 45.11
C ASP A 110 -1.88 -20.58 46.25
N GLU A 111 -0.55 -20.51 46.20
CA GLU A 111 0.32 -21.07 47.24
C GLU A 111 0.17 -20.32 48.58
N GLN A 112 -0.01 -19.00 48.54
CA GLN A 112 -0.31 -18.22 49.74
C GLN A 112 -1.61 -18.70 50.41
N THR A 113 -2.61 -19.06 49.62
CA THR A 113 -3.90 -19.58 50.12
C THR A 113 -3.72 -20.96 50.75
N ARG A 114 -3.02 -21.88 50.06
CA ARG A 114 -2.72 -23.23 50.59
C ARG A 114 -1.92 -23.19 51.88
N ALA A 115 -0.84 -22.40 51.92
CA ALA A 115 0.00 -22.28 53.10
C ALA A 115 -0.78 -21.73 54.31
N ARG A 116 -1.74 -20.83 54.07
CA ARG A 116 -2.65 -20.33 55.11
C ARG A 116 -3.58 -21.43 55.62
N ASP A 117 -4.17 -22.22 54.73
CA ASP A 117 -5.07 -23.32 55.11
C ASP A 117 -4.34 -24.44 55.85
N GLU A 118 -3.06 -24.67 55.53
CA GLU A 118 -2.18 -25.64 56.19
C GLU A 118 -1.52 -25.12 57.48
N GLY A 119 -1.61 -23.82 57.77
CA GLY A 119 -0.94 -23.21 58.92
C GLY A 119 0.59 -23.07 58.78
N ASP A 120 1.13 -23.18 57.56
CA ASP A 120 2.55 -23.05 57.26
C ASP A 120 2.93 -21.57 57.03
N ALA A 121 3.27 -20.88 58.12
CA ALA A 121 3.59 -19.45 58.09
C ALA A 121 4.83 -19.11 57.24
N GLU A 122 5.84 -19.99 57.21
CA GLU A 122 7.08 -19.74 56.46
C GLU A 122 6.82 -19.85 54.95
N ARG A 123 6.10 -20.89 54.53
CA ARG A 123 5.69 -21.06 53.14
C ARG A 123 4.78 -19.93 52.67
N GLY A 124 3.85 -19.49 53.51
CA GLY A 124 3.00 -18.33 53.22
C GLY A 124 3.78 -17.03 53.06
N ALA A 125 4.81 -16.81 53.88
CA ALA A 125 5.70 -15.66 53.75
C ALA A 125 6.54 -15.72 52.46
N GLN A 126 7.00 -16.91 52.05
CA GLN A 126 7.70 -17.09 50.79
C GLN A 126 6.78 -16.83 49.58
N ALA A 127 5.58 -17.41 49.59
CA ALA A 127 4.58 -17.17 48.54
C ALA A 127 4.24 -15.68 48.39
N THR A 128 4.15 -14.94 49.50
CA THR A 128 3.96 -13.49 49.48
C THR A 128 5.13 -12.76 48.80
N ARG A 129 6.39 -13.16 49.07
CA ARG A 129 7.57 -12.59 48.40
C ARG A 129 7.56 -12.88 46.91
N ASP A 130 7.24 -14.12 46.53
CA ASP A 130 7.18 -14.54 45.11
C ASP A 130 6.08 -13.80 44.35
N PHE A 131 4.93 -13.58 44.98
CA PHE A 131 3.85 -12.77 44.42
C PHE A 131 4.32 -11.35 44.12
N LEU A 132 4.96 -10.68 45.09
CA LEU A 132 5.48 -9.32 44.93
C LEU A 132 6.55 -9.25 43.84
N ALA A 133 7.45 -10.23 43.80
CA ALA A 133 8.49 -10.32 42.78
C ALA A 133 7.89 -10.47 41.37
N ALA A 134 6.94 -11.40 41.19
CA ALA A 134 6.26 -11.62 39.92
C ALA A 134 5.43 -10.40 39.48
N ASN A 135 4.78 -9.72 40.42
CA ASN A 135 4.02 -8.51 40.13
C ASN A 135 4.93 -7.34 39.69
N ASN A 136 6.05 -7.12 40.39
CA ASN A 136 7.03 -6.10 40.00
C ASN A 136 7.67 -6.42 38.64
N GLN A 137 7.95 -7.69 38.38
CA GLN A 137 8.47 -8.14 37.09
C GLN A 137 7.48 -7.85 35.95
N ALA A 138 6.20 -8.20 36.12
CA ALA A 138 5.18 -7.91 35.12
C ALA A 138 5.07 -6.40 34.84
N TYR A 139 5.08 -5.57 35.88
CA TYR A 139 5.06 -4.11 35.74
C TYR A 139 6.24 -3.56 34.94
N GLU A 140 7.46 -4.00 35.24
CA GLU A 140 8.66 -3.56 34.53
C GLU A 140 8.67 -4.05 33.07
N LEU A 141 8.18 -5.26 32.81
CA LEU A 141 8.04 -5.78 31.44
C LEU A 141 7.01 -4.98 30.64
N GLU A 142 5.85 -4.66 31.21
CA GLU A 142 4.86 -3.80 30.56
C GLU A 142 5.42 -2.41 30.26
N LYS A 143 6.17 -1.83 31.20
CA LYS A 143 6.82 -0.52 31.02
C LYS A 143 7.83 -0.57 29.87
N LYS A 144 8.65 -1.62 29.79
CA LYS A 144 9.60 -1.83 28.68
C LYS A 144 8.88 -2.06 27.36
N SER A 145 7.83 -2.88 27.36
CA SER A 145 6.99 -3.13 26.18
C SER A 145 6.37 -1.83 25.66
N ARG A 146 5.72 -1.04 26.52
CA ARG A 146 5.17 0.28 26.14
C ARG A 146 6.25 1.22 25.61
N ALA A 147 7.42 1.27 26.25
CA ALA A 147 8.52 2.12 25.81
C ALA A 147 9.13 1.67 24.46
N PHE A 148 9.14 0.36 24.18
CA PHE A 148 9.56 -0.20 22.90
C PHE A 148 8.54 0.11 21.81
N THR A 149 7.27 -0.21 22.06
CA THR A 149 6.14 0.06 21.16
C THR A 149 6.02 1.54 20.80
N GLY A 150 6.26 2.45 21.75
CA GLY A 150 6.30 3.89 21.45
C GLY A 150 7.43 4.34 20.52
N LYS A 151 8.41 3.47 20.22
CA LYS A 151 9.56 3.72 19.34
C LYS A 151 9.49 2.90 18.04
N THR A 152 8.49 2.06 17.86
CA THR A 152 8.38 1.25 16.64
C THR A 152 8.12 2.14 15.43
N LYS A 153 8.73 1.77 14.31
CA LYS A 153 8.63 2.51 13.05
C LYS A 153 7.46 2.06 12.21
N ILE A 154 7.09 0.79 12.29
CA ILE A 154 6.07 0.17 11.44
C ILE A 154 4.99 -0.50 12.26
N TYR A 155 5.38 -1.28 13.28
CA TYR A 155 4.44 -1.91 14.20
C TYR A 155 3.46 -0.86 14.79
N GLN A 156 2.16 -1.17 14.77
CA GLN A 156 0.99 -0.30 15.04
C GLN A 156 0.53 0.67 13.95
N ASN A 157 1.24 0.80 12.82
CA ASN A 157 0.87 1.72 11.73
C ASN A 157 1.15 1.09 10.36
N VAL A 158 0.94 -0.21 10.23
CA VAL A 158 1.41 -1.00 9.09
C VAL A 158 0.74 -0.51 7.80
N SER A 159 -0.59 -0.38 7.78
CA SER A 159 -1.33 0.06 6.58
C SER A 159 -0.91 1.45 6.15
N LEU A 160 -0.71 2.38 7.09
CA LEU A 160 -0.26 3.75 6.80
C LEU A 160 1.17 3.75 6.24
N LYS A 161 2.08 2.96 6.81
CA LYS A 161 3.48 2.89 6.35
C LYS A 161 3.60 2.22 4.99
N VAL A 162 2.88 1.13 4.76
CA VAL A 162 2.83 0.44 3.47
C VAL A 162 2.20 1.36 2.40
N SER A 163 1.08 2.01 2.71
CA SER A 163 0.43 2.94 1.78
C SER A 163 1.33 4.15 1.47
N GLY A 164 1.98 4.71 2.49
CA GLY A 164 2.94 5.79 2.33
C GLY A 164 4.11 5.40 1.43
N PHE A 165 4.59 4.17 1.51
CA PHE A 165 5.60 3.64 0.59
C PHE A 165 5.06 3.59 -0.85
N TYR A 166 3.87 3.01 -1.08
CA TYR A 166 3.30 2.92 -2.43
C TYR A 166 3.07 4.28 -3.09
N PHE A 167 2.60 5.26 -2.31
CA PHE A 167 2.19 6.56 -2.82
C PHE A 167 3.30 7.61 -2.83
N GLU A 168 4.51 7.29 -2.35
CA GLU A 168 5.61 8.24 -2.29
C GLU A 168 5.91 8.85 -3.66
N GLY A 169 5.88 10.18 -3.76
CA GLY A 169 6.12 10.93 -5.00
C GLY A 169 4.96 10.95 -6.01
N CYS A 170 3.92 10.15 -5.81
CA CYS A 170 2.74 10.21 -6.67
C CYS A 170 1.97 11.50 -6.45
N SER A 171 1.40 12.07 -7.52
CA SER A 171 0.47 13.20 -7.37
C SER A 171 -0.85 12.75 -6.73
N ASP A 172 -1.51 13.66 -6.01
CA ASP A 172 -2.82 13.38 -5.39
C ASP A 172 -3.87 12.88 -6.39
N GLN A 173 -3.86 13.44 -7.60
CA GLN A 173 -4.74 13.02 -8.68
C GLN A 173 -4.46 11.58 -9.12
N THR A 174 -3.17 11.22 -9.22
CA THR A 174 -2.77 9.85 -9.58
C THR A 174 -3.28 8.85 -8.54
N ILE A 175 -3.08 9.15 -7.26
CA ILE A 175 -3.54 8.29 -6.17
C ILE A 175 -5.07 8.16 -6.21
N LYS A 176 -5.78 9.27 -6.40
CA LYS A 176 -7.25 9.31 -6.39
C LYS A 176 -7.87 8.53 -7.56
N GLU A 177 -7.32 8.65 -8.76
CA GLU A 177 -7.95 8.14 -9.98
C GLU A 177 -7.39 6.78 -10.44
N PHE A 178 -6.15 6.46 -10.09
CA PHE A 178 -5.43 5.32 -10.66
C PHE A 178 -4.86 4.35 -9.62
N THR A 179 -5.23 4.47 -8.34
CA THR A 179 -4.81 3.50 -7.31
C THR A 179 -5.99 3.08 -6.46
N PRO A 180 -5.99 1.88 -5.87
CA PRO A 180 -7.05 1.49 -4.96
C PRO A 180 -6.79 2.18 -3.62
N SER A 181 -7.25 3.42 -3.50
CA SER A 181 -7.08 4.22 -2.29
C SER A 181 -8.42 4.55 -1.64
N LYS A 182 -8.43 4.65 -0.31
CA LYS A 182 -9.50 5.26 0.47
C LYS A 182 -8.91 6.26 1.44
N TYR A 183 -9.72 7.22 1.88
CA TYR A 183 -9.34 8.06 3.02
C TYR A 183 -9.55 7.28 4.33
N GLY A 184 -8.54 7.27 5.19
CA GLY A 184 -8.58 6.60 6.49
C GLY A 184 -7.44 7.08 7.40
N TYR A 185 -7.65 7.07 8.72
CA TYR A 185 -6.63 7.37 9.75
C TYR A 185 -5.69 8.55 9.43
N GLY A 186 -6.25 9.71 9.05
CA GLY A 186 -5.46 10.92 8.81
C GLY A 186 -4.72 10.98 7.47
N GLY A 187 -4.94 10.04 6.54
CA GLY A 187 -4.31 10.04 5.22
C GLY A 187 -5.03 9.20 4.17
N ARG A 188 -4.38 8.99 3.01
CA ARG A 188 -4.82 8.02 2.00
C ARG A 188 -4.17 6.68 2.30
N ILE A 189 -4.97 5.63 2.35
CA ILE A 189 -4.53 4.25 2.55
C ILE A 189 -4.92 3.38 1.36
N LEU A 190 -4.09 2.38 1.06
CA LEU A 190 -4.41 1.32 0.13
C LEU A 190 -5.66 0.58 0.60
N ASN A 191 -6.60 0.37 -0.31
CA ASN A 191 -7.86 -0.32 -0.05
C ASN A 191 -7.85 -1.68 -0.74
N LEU A 192 -7.19 -2.65 -0.11
CA LEU A 192 -6.97 -3.99 -0.66
C LEU A 192 -7.76 -5.08 0.07
N GLY A 193 -8.72 -4.70 0.90
CA GLY A 193 -9.53 -5.65 1.68
C GLY A 193 -8.83 -6.27 2.90
N ILE A 194 -7.63 -5.79 3.24
CA ILE A 194 -6.93 -6.21 4.47
C ILE A 194 -7.52 -5.44 5.65
N GLU A 195 -8.21 -6.14 6.55
CA GLU A 195 -8.91 -5.53 7.68
C GLU A 195 -8.01 -5.30 8.90
N ASN A 196 -7.10 -6.23 9.17
CA ASN A 196 -6.19 -6.15 10.31
C ASN A 196 -4.92 -5.38 9.93
N ASP A 197 -4.65 -4.26 10.62
CA ASP A 197 -3.45 -3.46 10.42
C ASP A 197 -2.19 -4.30 10.68
N ASP A 198 -2.18 -5.11 11.73
CA ASP A 198 -1.03 -5.94 12.10
C ASP A 198 -0.91 -7.22 11.24
N SER A 199 -1.60 -7.32 10.09
CA SER A 199 -1.51 -8.50 9.21
C SER A 199 -0.19 -8.51 8.40
N PRO A 200 0.54 -9.64 8.34
CA PRO A 200 1.70 -9.75 7.45
C PRO A 200 1.31 -9.73 5.96
N GLU A 201 0.03 -9.89 5.63
CA GLU A 201 -0.50 -9.78 4.25
C GLU A 201 -0.23 -8.41 3.65
N TRP A 202 -0.12 -7.36 4.48
CA TRP A 202 0.29 -6.03 4.04
C TRP A 202 1.67 -5.98 3.38
N PHE A 203 2.50 -7.02 3.53
CA PHE A 203 3.83 -7.14 2.91
C PHE A 203 3.88 -8.19 1.81
N ALA A 204 2.79 -8.93 1.59
CA ALA A 204 2.67 -9.88 0.47
C ALA A 204 2.28 -9.19 -0.84
N ILE A 205 1.84 -7.92 -0.78
CA ILE A 205 1.39 -7.15 -1.93
C ILE A 205 2.61 -6.78 -2.79
N GLN A 206 2.68 -7.33 -4.00
CA GLN A 206 3.71 -7.01 -4.99
C GLN A 206 3.12 -6.35 -6.22
N ASP A 207 2.01 -6.91 -6.67
CA ASP A 207 1.29 -6.52 -7.86
C ASP A 207 -0.19 -6.31 -7.49
N ILE A 208 -0.77 -5.24 -8.01
CA ILE A 208 -2.17 -4.88 -7.79
C ILE A 208 -2.83 -4.71 -9.14
N ASP A 209 -3.75 -5.61 -9.48
CA ASP A 209 -4.50 -5.54 -10.72
C ASP A 209 -5.61 -4.48 -10.64
N MET A 210 -5.66 -3.66 -11.67
CA MET A 210 -6.54 -2.50 -11.76
C MET A 210 -7.25 -2.49 -13.12
N THR A 211 -8.44 -1.92 -13.12
CA THR A 211 -9.15 -1.53 -14.33
C THR A 211 -9.49 -0.05 -14.26
N GLY A 212 -9.74 0.56 -15.42
CA GLY A 212 -10.10 1.96 -15.47
C GLY A 212 -10.60 2.37 -16.84
N GLU A 213 -10.96 3.64 -16.93
CA GLU A 213 -11.47 4.24 -18.16
C GLU A 213 -10.90 5.66 -18.29
N ALA A 214 -10.51 6.04 -19.50
CA ALA A 214 -10.06 7.40 -19.80
C ALA A 214 -10.69 7.92 -21.09
N MET A 215 -10.82 9.23 -21.15
CA MET A 215 -11.16 9.92 -22.39
C MET A 215 -9.86 10.30 -23.11
N LEU A 216 -9.75 9.89 -24.37
CA LEU A 216 -8.66 10.26 -25.25
C LEU A 216 -9.20 11.15 -26.37
N ARG A 217 -8.53 12.27 -26.66
CA ARG A 217 -8.84 13.15 -27.79
C ARG A 217 -7.81 12.93 -28.91
N LYS A 218 -8.28 12.90 -30.15
CA LYS A 218 -7.41 12.83 -31.32
C LYS A 218 -6.70 14.18 -31.53
N THR A 219 -5.38 14.14 -31.69
CA THR A 219 -4.53 15.29 -32.01
C THR A 219 -3.67 14.96 -33.22
N ASP A 220 -2.98 15.96 -33.77
CA ASP A 220 -2.04 15.76 -34.87
C ASP A 220 -0.87 14.81 -34.49
N ASN A 221 -0.59 14.68 -33.19
CA ASN A 221 0.48 13.85 -32.64
C ASN A 221 -0.02 12.52 -32.04
N GLY A 222 -1.21 12.06 -32.44
CA GLY A 222 -1.84 10.83 -31.94
C GLY A 222 -2.92 11.10 -30.90
N TRP A 223 -3.28 10.07 -30.13
CA TRP A 223 -4.32 10.18 -29.11
C TRP A 223 -3.74 10.69 -27.78
N ARG A 224 -4.45 11.60 -27.11
CA ARG A 224 -3.99 12.22 -25.85
C ARG A 224 -5.07 12.17 -24.78
N GLY A 225 -4.67 11.81 -23.57
CA GLY A 225 -5.52 11.85 -22.37
C GLY A 225 -6.07 13.25 -22.11
N ILE A 226 -7.38 13.33 -21.91
CA ILE A 226 -8.04 14.53 -21.41
C ILE A 226 -8.63 14.25 -20.02
N GLU A 227 -8.60 15.25 -19.16
CA GLU A 227 -9.22 15.15 -17.85
C GLU A 227 -10.75 15.16 -17.98
N ARG A 228 -11.42 14.35 -17.16
CA ARG A 228 -12.87 14.45 -16.98
C ARG A 228 -13.12 15.70 -16.14
N ARG A 229 -13.54 16.79 -16.80
CA ARG A 229 -14.11 17.95 -16.11
C ARG A 229 -15.54 17.67 -15.68
#